data_AF-A0A8S1HUY0-F1
#
_entry.id   AF-A0A8S1HUY0-F1
#
_cell.length_a   1.000
_cell.length_b   1.000
_cell.length_c   1.000
_cell.angle_alpha   90.00
_cell.angle_beta   90.00
_cell.angle_gamma   90.00
#
_symmetry.space_group_name_H-M   'P 1'
#
loop_
_entity.id
_entity.type
_entity.pdbx_description
1 polymer ?
#
loop_
_entity_poly.entity_id
_entity_poly.type
_entity_poly.pdbx_seq_one_letter_code
_entity_poly.pdbx_strand_id
1 'polypeptide(L)'
;MSRMKLSIHPTESNSEKSPTNNELESPLQFIHLNRNHSINQSKFEGAVREIGEKKRGEAAAAAVQQLCTLRRLSSVLLRQLDLYDNSLLLSAPQSFPVPSEYKNSTTSSFLRHTSSGTTTPSDGLKSNVDDGPLIDTSLLSSVLDRLTNKTIYDKRLRPRYGDKPVDVGITIHVSSISAVSEVDMDFTLDFYMRQTWQDPRLAFGSLDLGLSKEITSLTVGVDYLDKLWKPDTFFPNEKKSFFHVATTHNSFLRIDSDGTVFTSQRLTVTATCPMKLQLFPMDSQRCKLEIESYGYSVLDINYRFGTDDAVSKSDFELPQFVLQDVKISNKTEKLSSGEYSRLLCYFMFKRSIGFYIIQIYLPSILIVVISWVSFWLSRDATPARVALGVTTVLTMTTLMTTTNSSMPKVSYVKSIDIFLGTDGRTWNGSGAPTQNGLRKSGKQSDER
;
A
#
# COMPACT_ATOMS: atom_id res chain seq x y z
N MET A 1 -9.14 -7.72 47.60
CA MET A 1 -9.83 -7.62 48.91
C MET A 1 -10.04 -9.06 49.40
N SER A 2 -9.61 -9.35 50.65
CA SER A 2 -9.69 -10.62 51.41
C SER A 2 -8.91 -11.83 50.85
N ARG A 3 -7.74 -12.25 51.36
CA ARG A 3 -7.37 -12.80 52.69
C ARG A 3 -8.30 -13.91 53.19
N MET A 4 -7.77 -15.13 53.31
CA MET A 4 -7.63 -15.79 54.62
C MET A 4 -6.62 -16.95 54.62
N LYS A 5 -5.66 -16.83 55.55
CA LYS A 5 -4.83 -17.90 56.13
C LYS A 5 -5.72 -18.80 57.00
N LEU A 6 -5.39 -20.09 57.19
CA LEU A 6 -4.71 -20.59 58.40
C LEU A 6 -4.47 -22.11 58.33
N SER A 7 -3.28 -22.47 58.81
CA SER A 7 -2.77 -23.80 59.18
C SER A 7 -3.48 -24.41 60.40
N ILE A 8 -3.43 -25.74 60.56
CA ILE A 8 -3.17 -26.51 61.82
C ILE A 8 -2.92 -28.01 61.46
N HIS A 9 -1.74 -28.52 61.83
CA HIS A 9 -1.36 -29.94 62.08
C HIS A 9 -1.56 -30.23 63.60
N PRO A 10 -1.41 -31.46 64.21
CA PRO A 10 -0.52 -32.59 63.88
C PRO A 10 -1.17 -34.00 64.09
N THR A 11 -0.52 -35.15 63.84
CA THR A 11 0.19 -35.97 64.85
C THR A 11 1.19 -36.99 64.24
N GLU A 12 2.42 -36.95 64.78
CA GLU A 12 3.44 -37.98 65.08
C GLU A 12 3.43 -39.38 64.40
N SER A 13 4.57 -39.81 63.85
CA SER A 13 5.70 -40.39 64.62
C SER A 13 6.84 -40.92 63.73
N ASN A 14 8.08 -40.51 64.06
CA ASN A 14 9.37 -41.23 64.11
C ASN A 14 9.81 -42.15 62.94
N SER A 15 11.03 -42.12 62.41
CA SER A 15 12.34 -41.70 62.97
C SER A 15 13.42 -41.61 61.87
N GLU A 16 14.28 -40.59 62.01
CA GLU A 16 15.76 -40.50 61.84
C GLU A 16 16.55 -41.55 61.00
N LYS A 17 17.67 -41.26 60.34
CA LYS A 17 18.45 -40.04 60.00
C LYS A 17 19.51 -40.43 58.93
N SER A 18 19.93 -39.39 58.22
CA SER A 18 20.98 -39.16 57.20
C SER A 18 22.43 -39.51 57.66
N PRO A 19 23.56 -39.26 56.93
CA PRO A 19 23.72 -38.24 55.87
C PRO A 19 24.79 -38.42 54.74
N THR A 20 24.83 -37.40 53.85
CA THR A 20 26.00 -36.78 53.14
C THR A 20 26.78 -37.59 52.10
N ASN A 21 27.46 -37.03 51.08
CA ASN A 21 27.45 -35.81 50.26
C ASN A 21 28.58 -36.05 49.20
N ASN A 22 28.37 -35.57 47.96
CA ASN A 22 29.37 -35.04 47.01
C ASN A 22 30.52 -35.89 46.37
N GLU A 23 30.79 -35.46 45.11
CA GLU A 23 32.04 -35.56 44.32
C GLU A 23 32.43 -36.93 43.76
N LEU A 24 33.19 -37.09 42.67
CA LEU A 24 33.56 -36.38 41.44
C LEU A 24 34.46 -37.42 40.71
N GLU A 25 34.51 -37.37 39.37
CA GLU A 25 35.53 -38.00 38.51
C GLU A 25 35.54 -39.52 38.21
N SER A 26 35.91 -39.75 36.94
CA SER A 26 36.20 -40.98 36.20
C SER A 26 37.25 -41.90 36.84
N PRO A 27 37.41 -43.15 36.34
CA PRO A 27 38.61 -43.37 35.50
C PRO A 27 38.50 -44.47 34.42
N LEU A 28 39.26 -44.22 33.35
CA LEU A 28 39.90 -45.22 32.48
C LEU A 28 40.96 -46.00 33.26
N GLN A 29 40.88 -47.34 33.26
CA GLN A 29 41.97 -48.33 33.16
C GLN A 29 41.55 -49.64 33.86
N PHE A 30 41.47 -50.74 33.10
CA PHE A 30 42.36 -51.90 33.28
C PHE A 30 42.05 -52.96 32.20
N ILE A 31 43.02 -53.15 31.32
CA ILE A 31 43.14 -54.31 30.42
C ILE A 31 43.86 -55.41 31.21
N HIS A 32 43.35 -56.65 31.22
CA HIS A 32 44.17 -57.87 31.16
C HIS A 32 43.35 -59.13 30.78
N LEU A 33 43.47 -59.52 29.51
CA LEU A 33 43.67 -60.87 28.92
C LEU A 33 42.81 -62.09 29.36
N ASN A 34 42.03 -62.66 28.42
CA ASN A 34 42.34 -63.88 27.62
C ASN A 34 41.15 -64.22 26.69
N ARG A 35 41.22 -64.04 25.35
CA ARG A 35 41.70 -64.98 24.30
C ARG A 35 40.84 -66.25 24.11
N ASN A 36 39.87 -66.20 23.17
CA ASN A 36 39.67 -67.15 22.06
C ASN A 36 38.30 -66.98 21.38
N HIS A 37 38.25 -66.27 20.25
CA HIS A 37 37.44 -66.64 19.07
C HIS A 37 37.84 -65.74 17.89
N SER A 38 38.51 -66.30 16.89
CA SER A 38 38.86 -65.60 15.65
C SER A 38 37.62 -65.44 14.78
N ILE A 39 37.11 -64.21 14.66
CA ILE A 39 36.23 -63.82 13.54
C ILE A 39 37.14 -63.23 12.46
N ASN A 40 37.13 -63.82 11.26
CA ASN A 40 37.99 -63.45 10.12
C ASN A 40 37.86 -61.95 9.78
N GLN A 41 38.91 -61.19 10.10
CA GLN A 41 39.01 -59.74 9.92
C GLN A 41 38.88 -59.31 8.44
N SER A 42 39.28 -60.18 7.50
CA SER A 42 39.13 -59.95 6.05
C SER A 42 37.69 -59.99 5.54
N LYS A 43 36.79 -60.75 6.19
CA LYS A 43 35.35 -60.76 5.85
C LYS A 43 34.63 -59.52 6.38
N PHE A 44 35.10 -58.97 7.50
CA PHE A 44 34.56 -57.74 8.08
C PHE A 44 34.96 -56.50 7.28
N GLU A 45 36.21 -56.41 6.83
CA GLU A 45 36.68 -55.32 5.97
C GLU A 45 36.02 -55.34 4.57
N GLY A 46 35.78 -56.53 4.00
CA GLY A 46 35.01 -56.67 2.76
C GLY A 46 33.56 -56.18 2.90
N ALA A 47 32.88 -56.56 4.00
CA ALA A 47 31.50 -56.13 4.28
C ALA A 47 31.42 -54.61 4.57
N VAL A 48 32.40 -54.03 5.27
CA VAL A 48 32.45 -52.58 5.52
C VAL A 48 32.71 -51.79 4.23
N ARG A 49 33.51 -52.33 3.30
CA ARG A 49 33.75 -51.71 1.98
C ARG A 49 32.54 -51.81 1.06
N GLU A 50 31.84 -52.94 1.07
CA GLU A 50 30.60 -53.18 0.31
C GLU A 50 29.42 -52.34 0.85
N ILE A 51 29.31 -52.17 2.17
CA ILE A 51 28.36 -51.25 2.82
C ILE A 51 28.72 -49.79 2.52
N GLY A 52 30.01 -49.45 2.45
CA GLY A 52 30.50 -48.12 2.08
C GLY A 52 30.17 -47.74 0.62
N GLU A 53 30.31 -48.67 -0.32
CA GLU A 53 29.95 -48.47 -1.73
C GLU A 53 28.42 -48.41 -1.95
N LYS A 54 27.64 -49.22 -1.21
CA LYS A 54 26.18 -49.18 -1.25
C LYS A 54 25.60 -47.88 -0.67
N LYS A 55 26.19 -47.37 0.43
CA LYS A 55 25.85 -46.05 1.00
C LYS A 55 26.23 -44.89 0.06
N ARG A 56 27.32 -45.02 -0.71
CA ARG A 56 27.68 -44.04 -1.77
C ARG A 56 26.66 -44.01 -2.90
N GLY A 57 26.11 -45.17 -3.29
CA GLY A 57 25.05 -45.28 -4.30
C GLY A 57 23.72 -44.68 -3.86
N GLU A 58 23.29 -44.91 -2.61
CA GLU A 58 22.07 -44.32 -2.05
C GLU A 58 22.19 -42.80 -1.82
N ALA A 59 23.35 -42.32 -1.36
CA ALA A 59 23.63 -40.89 -1.24
C ALA A 59 23.72 -40.21 -2.62
N ALA A 60 24.26 -40.89 -3.64
CA ALA A 60 24.27 -40.39 -5.02
C ALA A 60 22.86 -40.34 -5.62
N ALA A 61 22.01 -41.35 -5.39
CA ALA A 61 20.61 -41.34 -5.81
C ALA A 61 19.81 -40.23 -5.11
N ALA A 62 20.04 -40.02 -3.81
CA ALA A 62 19.46 -38.90 -3.07
C ALA A 62 19.96 -37.54 -3.58
N ALA A 63 21.25 -37.41 -3.93
CA ALA A 63 21.82 -36.21 -4.53
C ALA A 63 21.26 -35.93 -5.94
N VAL A 64 21.00 -36.96 -6.75
CA VAL A 64 20.34 -36.84 -8.07
C VAL A 64 18.87 -36.44 -7.91
N GLN A 65 18.16 -36.99 -6.91
CA GLN A 65 16.81 -36.57 -6.56
C GLN A 65 16.78 -35.12 -6.08
N GLN A 66 17.76 -34.70 -5.27
CA GLN A 66 17.98 -33.32 -4.78
C GLN A 66 18.31 -32.34 -5.91
N LEU A 67 19.16 -32.73 -6.86
CA LEU A 67 19.44 -31.93 -8.06
C LEU A 67 18.19 -31.82 -8.96
N CYS A 68 17.36 -32.86 -9.04
CA CYS A 68 16.08 -32.80 -9.76
C CYS A 68 15.05 -31.89 -9.08
N THR A 69 14.95 -31.90 -7.74
CA THR A 69 14.05 -31.00 -7.00
C THR A 69 14.56 -29.56 -7.00
N LEU A 70 15.87 -29.33 -6.82
CA LEU A 70 16.49 -28.01 -7.01
C LEU A 70 16.33 -27.50 -8.44
N ARG A 71 16.45 -28.37 -9.46
CA ARG A 71 16.20 -28.00 -10.86
C ARG A 71 14.74 -27.67 -11.11
N ARG A 72 13.80 -28.33 -10.43
CA ARG A 72 12.37 -27.99 -10.49
C ARG A 72 12.05 -26.69 -9.75
N LEU A 73 12.56 -26.49 -8.54
CA LEU A 73 12.39 -25.26 -7.77
C LEU A 73 13.06 -24.06 -8.44
N SER A 74 14.29 -24.22 -8.95
CA SER A 74 14.95 -23.20 -9.77
C SER A 74 14.23 -22.96 -11.09
N SER A 75 13.64 -23.98 -11.74
CA SER A 75 12.81 -23.75 -12.93
C SER A 75 11.49 -23.04 -12.62
N VAL A 76 10.92 -23.21 -11.42
CA VAL A 76 9.74 -22.47 -10.96
C VAL A 76 10.14 -21.04 -10.63
N LEU A 77 11.25 -20.83 -9.91
CA LEU A 77 11.79 -19.51 -9.59
C LEU A 77 12.19 -18.74 -10.86
N LEU A 78 12.89 -19.39 -11.79
CA LEU A 78 13.27 -18.84 -13.10
C LEU A 78 12.04 -18.58 -13.97
N ARG A 79 11.01 -19.44 -13.98
CA ARG A 79 9.75 -19.11 -14.69
C ARG A 79 9.01 -17.94 -14.06
N GLN A 80 9.10 -17.75 -12.75
CA GLN A 80 8.52 -16.59 -12.06
C GLN A 80 9.33 -15.31 -12.31
N LEU A 81 10.66 -15.43 -12.44
CA LEU A 81 11.56 -14.34 -12.83
C LEU A 81 11.47 -14.01 -14.35
N ASP A 82 11.29 -15.00 -15.22
CA ASP A 82 11.07 -14.83 -16.66
C ASP A 82 9.69 -14.20 -16.94
N LEU A 83 8.69 -14.46 -16.11
CA LEU A 83 7.41 -13.73 -16.13
C LEU A 83 7.59 -12.27 -15.70
N TYR A 84 8.56 -11.98 -14.83
CA TYR A 84 8.95 -10.62 -14.45
C TYR A 84 9.69 -9.91 -15.60
N ASP A 85 10.68 -10.53 -16.24
CA ASP A 85 11.42 -9.93 -17.36
C ASP A 85 10.58 -9.77 -18.64
N ASN A 86 9.67 -10.72 -18.95
CA ASN A 86 8.74 -10.57 -20.07
C ASN A 86 7.70 -9.47 -19.84
N SER A 87 7.39 -9.12 -18.58
CA SER A 87 6.56 -7.96 -18.24
C SER A 87 7.30 -6.62 -18.41
N LEU A 88 8.64 -6.64 -18.42
CA LEU A 88 9.52 -5.50 -18.67
C LEU A 88 9.76 -5.27 -20.18
N LEU A 89 9.80 -6.33 -20.99
CA LEU A 89 10.06 -6.28 -22.44
C LEU A 89 8.84 -5.92 -23.30
N LEU A 90 7.62 -6.05 -22.76
CA LEU A 90 6.39 -5.59 -23.43
C LEU A 90 6.09 -4.09 -23.22
N SER A 91 7.02 -3.35 -22.62
CA SER A 91 6.95 -1.90 -22.41
C SER A 91 8.18 -1.16 -22.95
N ALA A 92 8.70 -1.55 -24.10
CA ALA A 92 9.67 -0.74 -24.84
C ALA A 92 8.91 0.30 -25.70
N PRO A 93 9.07 1.62 -25.47
CA PRO A 93 8.52 2.63 -26.38
C PRO A 93 9.30 2.61 -27.69
N GLN A 94 8.59 2.53 -28.82
CA GLN A 94 9.15 2.82 -30.13
C GLN A 94 9.61 4.28 -30.17
N SER A 95 10.90 4.49 -30.43
CA SER A 95 11.49 5.81 -30.66
C SER A 95 11.18 6.30 -32.06
N PHE A 96 10.60 7.50 -32.16
CA PHE A 96 10.50 8.28 -33.39
C PHE A 96 11.12 9.68 -33.18
N PRO A 97 11.64 10.32 -34.25
CA PRO A 97 12.71 11.31 -34.16
C PRO A 97 12.23 12.73 -33.82
N VAL A 98 13.11 13.45 -33.14
CA VAL A 98 12.98 14.87 -32.74
C VAL A 98 13.38 15.79 -33.91
N PRO A 99 12.62 16.88 -34.17
CA PRO A 99 13.15 18.06 -34.84
C PRO A 99 13.54 19.16 -33.84
N SER A 100 14.56 19.90 -34.27
CA SER A 100 15.39 20.92 -33.62
C SER A 100 14.70 22.18 -33.05
N GLU A 101 15.30 22.64 -31.94
CA GLU A 101 15.52 24.02 -31.46
C GLU A 101 14.59 25.17 -31.89
N TYR A 102 14.09 25.91 -30.89
CA TYR A 102 14.15 27.38 -30.90
C TYR A 102 14.31 27.93 -29.47
N LYS A 103 15.32 28.81 -29.31
CA LYS A 103 15.69 29.52 -28.07
C LYS A 103 14.81 30.76 -27.87
N ASN A 104 14.46 31.11 -26.62
CA ASN A 104 14.98 32.30 -25.91
C ASN A 104 14.18 32.68 -24.64
N SER A 105 14.94 33.03 -23.60
CA SER A 105 14.75 34.11 -22.60
C SER A 105 13.53 34.05 -21.67
N THR A 106 13.58 34.30 -20.35
CA THR A 106 14.59 34.93 -19.49
C THR A 106 14.17 34.64 -18.04
N THR A 107 15.06 34.08 -17.21
CA THR A 107 14.87 33.97 -15.76
C THR A 107 15.99 34.71 -15.07
N SER A 108 15.67 35.85 -14.44
CA SER A 108 16.60 36.55 -13.55
C SER A 108 16.50 35.95 -12.14
N SER A 109 17.61 35.33 -11.75
CA SER A 109 17.98 34.98 -10.38
C SER A 109 18.01 36.18 -9.44
N PHE A 110 17.63 36.00 -8.18
CA PHE A 110 18.19 36.81 -7.08
C PHE A 110 18.53 35.95 -5.85
N LEU A 111 19.79 36.14 -5.42
CA LEU A 111 20.50 35.46 -4.34
C LEU A 111 20.29 36.15 -2.99
N ARG A 112 20.50 35.35 -1.94
CA ARG A 112 20.76 35.74 -0.54
C ARG A 112 21.94 36.72 -0.45
N HIS A 113 21.88 37.65 0.50
CA HIS A 113 23.06 38.04 1.29
C HIS A 113 22.67 38.51 2.70
N THR A 114 23.42 38.00 3.68
CA THR A 114 23.52 38.40 5.09
C THR A 114 24.68 39.39 5.27
N SER A 115 24.53 40.41 6.14
CA SER A 115 25.67 41.04 6.83
C SER A 115 25.25 41.86 8.07
N SER A 116 26.06 41.71 9.11
CA SER A 116 26.08 42.38 10.43
C SER A 116 26.76 43.76 10.43
N GLY A 117 26.48 44.60 11.44
CA GLY A 117 27.46 45.58 11.98
C GLY A 117 26.97 47.00 12.30
N THR A 118 26.65 47.23 13.58
CA THR A 118 26.88 48.40 14.48
C THR A 118 27.18 49.82 13.93
N THR A 119 26.38 50.83 14.32
CA THR A 119 26.72 52.04 15.14
C THR A 119 25.61 53.14 15.07
N THR A 120 25.41 53.85 16.18
CA THR A 120 24.41 54.90 16.51
C THR A 120 24.85 56.33 16.13
N PRO A 121 24.08 57.41 16.40
CA PRO A 121 22.74 57.80 15.91
C PRO A 121 22.75 59.25 15.32
N SER A 122 21.55 59.78 15.03
CA SER A 122 21.19 61.18 14.69
C SER A 122 21.66 61.74 13.34
N ASP A 123 20.75 61.77 12.36
CA ASP A 123 20.18 63.04 11.91
C ASP A 123 18.96 62.79 11.01
N GLY A 124 17.93 63.62 11.20
CA GLY A 124 16.65 63.50 10.52
C GLY A 124 16.78 63.75 9.03
N LEU A 125 16.59 62.69 8.24
CA LEU A 125 16.26 62.79 6.83
C LEU A 125 14.95 62.06 6.60
N LYS A 126 13.90 62.81 6.26
CA LYS A 126 12.61 62.29 5.81
C LYS A 126 12.84 61.47 4.54
N SER A 127 12.98 60.16 4.67
CA SER A 127 12.81 59.25 3.53
C SER A 127 11.31 59.08 3.31
N ASN A 128 10.81 59.66 2.22
CA ASN A 128 9.51 59.30 1.66
C ASN A 128 9.49 57.79 1.45
N VAL A 129 8.80 57.08 2.33
CA VAL A 129 8.30 55.75 2.05
C VAL A 129 7.23 55.97 1.01
N ASP A 130 7.49 55.54 -0.22
CA ASP A 130 6.50 55.46 -1.28
C ASP A 130 5.51 54.35 -0.85
N ASP A 131 4.60 54.72 0.04
CA ASP A 131 3.44 53.92 0.39
C ASP A 131 2.62 53.80 -0.89
N GLY A 132 2.82 52.67 -1.60
CA GLY A 132 1.95 52.30 -2.71
C GLY A 132 0.49 52.47 -2.30
N PRO A 133 -0.40 52.90 -3.22
CA PRO A 133 -1.71 53.40 -2.85
C PRO A 133 -2.44 52.37 -1.98
N LEU A 134 -2.71 52.74 -0.73
CA LEU A 134 -3.51 51.97 0.21
C LEU A 134 -4.84 51.65 -0.46
N ILE A 135 -5.06 50.38 -0.79
CA ILE A 135 -6.36 49.91 -1.28
C ILE A 135 -7.36 50.15 -0.15
N ASP A 136 -8.41 50.92 -0.42
CA ASP A 136 -9.45 51.21 0.56
C ASP A 136 -10.19 49.90 0.93
N THR A 137 -9.98 49.43 2.15
CA THR A 137 -10.59 48.21 2.68
C THR A 137 -12.10 48.32 2.86
N SER A 138 -12.62 49.55 3.00
CA SER A 138 -14.07 49.78 3.13
C SER A 138 -14.79 49.53 1.80
N LEU A 139 -14.14 49.91 0.69
CA LEU A 139 -14.61 49.66 -0.67
C LEU A 139 -14.64 48.15 -0.96
N LEU A 140 -13.61 47.41 -0.56
CA LEU A 140 -13.56 45.95 -0.70
C LEU A 140 -14.72 45.25 0.02
N SER A 141 -15.02 45.70 1.23
CA SER A 141 -16.14 45.18 2.02
C SER A 141 -17.48 45.43 1.33
N SER A 142 -17.67 46.63 0.77
CA SER A 142 -18.88 46.98 0.02
C SER A 142 -19.09 46.12 -1.24
N VAL A 143 -18.00 45.75 -1.93
CA VAL A 143 -18.04 44.84 -3.09
C VAL A 143 -18.52 43.46 -2.64
N LEU A 144 -17.93 42.90 -1.57
CA LEU A 144 -18.31 41.58 -1.05
C LEU A 144 -19.77 41.54 -0.56
N ASP A 145 -20.25 42.61 0.08
CA ASP A 145 -21.65 42.68 0.52
C ASP A 145 -22.62 42.79 -0.67
N ARG A 146 -22.24 43.53 -1.72
CA ARG A 146 -23.02 43.63 -2.96
C ARG A 146 -23.09 42.29 -3.70
N LEU A 147 -21.97 41.56 -3.80
CA LEU A 147 -21.90 40.26 -4.48
C LEU A 147 -22.81 39.20 -3.85
N THR A 148 -23.03 39.27 -2.53
CA THR A 148 -23.89 38.32 -1.79
C THR A 148 -25.22 38.92 -1.34
N ASN A 149 -25.64 40.03 -1.96
CA ASN A 149 -26.93 40.64 -1.66
C ASN A 149 -28.06 39.67 -2.02
N LYS A 150 -28.92 39.35 -1.04
CA LYS A 150 -30.00 38.37 -1.16
C LYS A 150 -31.02 38.68 -2.27
N THR A 151 -31.10 39.93 -2.72
CA THR A 151 -31.98 40.32 -3.82
C THR A 151 -31.42 39.94 -5.19
N ILE A 152 -30.11 39.76 -5.30
CA ILE A 152 -29.38 39.51 -6.56
C ILE A 152 -28.82 38.07 -6.60
N TYR A 153 -28.36 37.58 -5.45
CA TYR A 153 -27.68 36.29 -5.33
C TYR A 153 -28.48 35.32 -4.45
N ASP A 154 -28.94 34.23 -5.07
CA ASP A 154 -29.47 33.07 -4.35
C ASP A 154 -28.53 31.87 -4.52
N LYS A 155 -27.92 31.46 -3.41
CA LYS A 155 -27.00 30.32 -3.34
C LYS A 155 -27.67 28.95 -3.53
N ARG A 156 -29.00 28.87 -3.43
CA ARG A 156 -29.75 27.62 -3.61
C ARG A 156 -29.86 27.23 -5.08
N LEU A 157 -29.73 28.22 -5.97
CA LEU A 157 -29.82 28.04 -7.41
C LEU A 157 -28.41 27.93 -8.01
N ARG A 158 -28.21 26.90 -8.84
CA ARG A 158 -26.97 26.78 -9.61
C ARG A 158 -26.81 27.98 -10.55
N PRO A 159 -25.57 28.38 -10.86
CA PRO A 159 -25.31 29.37 -11.90
C PRO A 159 -25.99 28.96 -13.21
N ARG A 160 -26.57 29.94 -13.92
CA ARG A 160 -27.24 29.72 -15.21
C ARG A 160 -28.35 28.65 -15.14
N TYR A 161 -29.16 28.66 -14.08
CA TYR A 161 -30.30 27.74 -13.93
C TYR A 161 -31.24 27.83 -15.14
N GLY A 162 -31.56 26.70 -15.76
CA GLY A 162 -32.39 26.62 -16.98
C GLY A 162 -31.65 26.87 -18.31
N ASP A 163 -30.36 27.17 -18.26
CA ASP A 163 -29.45 27.28 -19.40
C ASP A 163 -28.41 26.13 -19.35
N LYS A 164 -27.32 26.24 -20.10
CA LYS A 164 -26.23 25.26 -20.22
C LYS A 164 -25.70 24.73 -18.87
N PRO A 165 -25.18 23.49 -18.84
CA PRO A 165 -24.54 22.93 -17.66
C PRO A 165 -23.41 23.82 -17.16
N VAL A 166 -23.19 23.81 -15.85
CA VAL A 166 -22.03 24.46 -15.23
C VAL A 166 -20.84 23.54 -15.41
N ASP A 167 -19.85 23.99 -16.18
CA ASP A 167 -18.58 23.29 -16.26
C ASP A 167 -17.77 23.50 -14.97
N VAL A 168 -17.45 22.41 -14.28
CA VAL A 168 -16.62 22.41 -13.07
C VAL A 168 -15.29 21.74 -13.41
N GLY A 169 -14.22 22.54 -13.41
CA GLY A 169 -12.85 22.07 -13.56
C GLY A 169 -12.31 21.53 -12.24
N ILE A 170 -11.79 20.30 -12.24
CA ILE A 170 -11.17 19.66 -11.09
C ILE A 170 -9.67 19.49 -11.34
N THR A 171 -8.86 19.90 -10.37
CA THR A 171 -7.44 19.53 -10.31
C THR A 171 -7.10 18.97 -8.94
N ILE A 172 -6.22 17.97 -8.92
CA ILE A 172 -5.84 17.24 -7.71
C ILE A 172 -4.32 17.36 -7.54
N HIS A 173 -3.89 17.70 -6.34
CA HIS A 173 -2.49 17.61 -5.94
C HIS A 173 -2.35 16.62 -4.79
N VAL A 174 -1.81 15.44 -5.07
CA VAL A 174 -1.61 14.37 -4.10
C VAL A 174 -0.40 14.71 -3.23
N SER A 175 -0.64 14.92 -1.94
CA SER A 175 0.40 15.27 -0.96
C SER A 175 1.05 14.02 -0.36
N SER A 176 0.28 12.96 -0.12
CA SER A 176 0.77 11.69 0.39
C SER A 176 -0.29 10.61 0.21
N ILE A 177 0.15 9.36 0.31
CA ILE A 177 -0.73 8.19 0.40
C ILE A 177 -0.48 7.59 1.76
N SER A 178 -1.44 7.73 2.67
CA SER A 178 -1.23 7.42 4.09
C SER A 178 -1.22 5.91 4.35
N ALA A 179 -2.08 5.16 3.64
CA ALA A 179 -2.16 3.71 3.79
C ALA A 179 -2.75 3.03 2.55
N VAL A 180 -2.31 1.80 2.29
CA VAL A 180 -2.92 0.87 1.33
C VAL A 180 -3.21 -0.41 2.12
N SER A 181 -4.48 -0.69 2.43
CA SER A 181 -4.89 -1.83 3.26
C SER A 181 -5.38 -2.97 2.36
N GLU A 182 -4.63 -4.08 2.30
CA GLU A 182 -5.15 -5.27 1.63
C GLU A 182 -6.24 -5.96 2.46
N VAL A 183 -6.19 -5.82 3.78
CA VAL A 183 -7.17 -6.44 4.70
C VAL A 183 -8.54 -5.82 4.50
N ASP A 184 -8.60 -4.48 4.46
CA ASP A 184 -9.84 -3.73 4.29
C ASP A 184 -10.20 -3.50 2.81
N MET A 185 -9.30 -3.81 1.88
CA MET A 185 -9.46 -3.54 0.44
C MET A 185 -9.74 -2.06 0.18
N ASP A 186 -8.92 -1.18 0.75
CA ASP A 186 -8.99 0.27 0.56
C ASP A 186 -7.61 0.92 0.56
N PHE A 187 -7.61 2.20 0.18
CA PHE A 187 -6.43 3.05 0.20
C PHE A 187 -6.81 4.45 0.65
N THR A 188 -5.92 5.12 1.37
CA THR A 188 -6.12 6.46 1.93
C THR A 188 -5.20 7.44 1.25
N LEU A 189 -5.79 8.50 0.69
CA LEU A 189 -5.10 9.59 0.02
C LEU A 189 -5.21 10.86 0.83
N ASP A 190 -4.11 11.61 0.94
CA ASP A 190 -4.10 13.00 1.38
C ASP A 190 -3.80 13.89 0.16
N PHE A 191 -4.74 14.77 -0.20
CA PHE A 191 -4.61 15.59 -1.39
C PHE A 191 -5.28 16.94 -1.24
N TYR A 192 -4.88 17.88 -2.09
CA TYR A 192 -5.58 19.13 -2.31
C TYR A 192 -6.49 18.96 -3.51
N MET A 193 -7.79 19.11 -3.31
CA MET A 193 -8.76 19.19 -4.39
C MET A 193 -9.02 20.66 -4.69
N ARG A 194 -8.80 21.05 -5.94
CA ARG A 194 -9.11 22.39 -6.44
C ARG A 194 -10.27 22.28 -7.39
N GLN A 195 -11.23 23.18 -7.24
CA GLN A 195 -12.37 23.29 -8.13
C GLN A 195 -12.45 24.69 -8.72
N THR A 196 -12.85 24.77 -9.98
CA THR A 196 -13.01 26.03 -10.69
C THR A 196 -14.31 25.99 -11.48
N TRP A 197 -15.17 26.97 -11.25
CA TRP A 197 -16.41 27.15 -12.02
C TRP A 197 -16.65 28.63 -12.27
N GLN A 198 -17.47 28.94 -13.26
CA GLN A 198 -17.82 30.32 -13.58
C GLN A 198 -19.24 30.63 -13.12
N ASP A 199 -19.40 31.63 -12.26
CA ASP A 199 -20.69 32.19 -11.85
C ASP A 199 -20.79 33.67 -12.29
N PRO A 200 -21.49 33.96 -13.39
CA PRO A 200 -21.64 35.33 -13.91
C PRO A 200 -22.23 36.33 -12.90
N ARG A 201 -22.98 35.85 -11.89
CA ARG A 201 -23.56 36.70 -10.84
C ARG A 201 -22.51 37.27 -9.90
N LEU A 202 -21.31 36.69 -9.88
CA LEU A 202 -20.19 37.11 -9.05
C LEU A 202 -19.19 38.00 -9.81
N ALA A 203 -19.44 38.32 -11.08
CA ALA A 203 -18.58 39.20 -11.86
C ALA A 203 -18.64 40.63 -11.31
N PHE A 204 -17.47 41.20 -11.02
CA PHE A 204 -17.33 42.57 -10.50
C PHE A 204 -16.43 43.48 -11.34
N GLY A 205 -15.77 42.93 -12.38
CA GLY A 205 -14.89 43.70 -13.25
C GLY A 205 -15.59 44.79 -14.07
N SER A 206 -16.91 44.69 -14.25
CA SER A 206 -17.73 45.68 -14.96
C SER A 206 -18.34 46.76 -14.04
N LEU A 207 -18.08 46.71 -12.73
CA LEU A 207 -18.53 47.79 -11.85
C LEU A 207 -17.60 48.99 -12.01
N ASP A 208 -18.20 50.14 -12.32
CA ASP A 208 -17.54 51.45 -12.14
C ASP A 208 -17.37 51.69 -10.62
N LEU A 209 -16.27 51.16 -10.07
CA LEU A 209 -15.97 51.24 -8.65
C LEU A 209 -15.17 52.51 -8.30
N GLY A 210 -14.88 53.39 -9.26
CA GLY A 210 -14.05 54.57 -9.04
C GLY A 210 -12.63 54.25 -8.54
N LEU A 211 -12.14 53.01 -8.69
CA LEU A 211 -10.79 52.64 -8.29
C LEU A 211 -9.77 53.13 -9.32
N SER A 212 -8.63 53.61 -8.82
CA SER A 212 -7.45 53.93 -9.62
C SER A 212 -6.76 52.69 -10.24
N LYS A 213 -7.16 51.48 -9.83
CA LYS A 213 -6.59 50.20 -10.27
C LYS A 213 -7.66 49.12 -10.37
N GLU A 214 -7.72 48.42 -11.51
CA GLU A 214 -8.63 47.29 -11.70
C GLU A 214 -8.27 46.14 -10.74
N ILE A 215 -9.24 45.69 -9.93
CA ILE A 215 -9.09 44.50 -9.09
C ILE A 215 -9.30 43.28 -9.96
N THR A 216 -8.25 42.50 -10.21
CA THR A 216 -8.33 41.31 -11.06
C THR A 216 -8.90 40.10 -10.33
N SER A 217 -8.59 39.95 -9.03
CA SER A 217 -9.00 38.81 -8.22
C SER A 217 -9.13 39.17 -6.73
N LEU A 218 -10.15 38.63 -6.08
CA LEU A 218 -10.42 38.75 -4.65
C LEU A 218 -10.10 37.43 -3.95
N THR A 219 -9.13 37.43 -3.04
CA THR A 219 -8.88 36.29 -2.15
C THR A 219 -9.58 36.54 -0.82
N VAL A 220 -10.57 35.70 -0.50
CA VAL A 220 -11.48 35.90 0.64
C VAL A 220 -11.38 34.72 1.61
N GLY A 221 -11.67 34.98 2.89
CA GLY A 221 -11.76 33.91 3.89
C GLY A 221 -12.77 32.83 3.50
N VAL A 222 -12.49 31.58 3.89
CA VAL A 222 -13.30 30.41 3.53
C VAL A 222 -14.75 30.52 4.02
N ASP A 223 -15.03 31.23 5.11
CA ASP A 223 -16.38 31.43 5.64
C ASP A 223 -17.31 32.11 4.63
N TYR A 224 -16.75 32.86 3.68
CA TYR A 224 -17.52 33.48 2.61
C TYR A 224 -18.06 32.46 1.61
N LEU A 225 -17.42 31.28 1.48
CA LEU A 225 -17.87 30.18 0.62
C LEU A 225 -19.26 29.67 1.03
N ASP A 226 -19.65 29.78 2.30
CA ASP A 226 -20.98 29.36 2.77
C ASP A 226 -22.10 30.30 2.34
N LYS A 227 -21.75 31.51 1.89
CA LYS A 227 -22.70 32.45 1.25
C LYS A 227 -22.86 32.17 -0.24
N LEU A 228 -21.95 31.43 -0.86
CA LEU A 228 -21.94 31.14 -2.28
C LEU A 228 -22.57 29.79 -2.61
N TRP A 229 -23.06 29.64 -3.83
CA TRP A 229 -23.33 28.32 -4.39
C TRP A 229 -22.00 27.61 -4.63
N LYS A 230 -21.92 26.33 -4.26
CA LYS A 230 -20.78 25.45 -4.52
C LYS A 230 -21.31 24.12 -5.07
N PRO A 231 -20.60 23.48 -6.01
CA PRO A 231 -20.98 22.15 -6.48
C PRO A 231 -20.92 21.14 -5.32
N ASP A 232 -21.84 20.18 -5.34
CA ASP A 232 -22.00 19.09 -4.38
C ASP A 232 -21.11 17.88 -4.73
N THR A 233 -19.82 18.16 -4.94
CA THR A 233 -18.82 17.14 -5.28
C THR A 233 -18.65 16.15 -4.14
N PHE A 234 -18.82 14.86 -4.44
CA PHE A 234 -18.61 13.75 -3.51
C PHE A 234 -17.81 12.63 -4.18
N PHE A 235 -17.34 11.65 -3.39
CA PHE A 235 -16.56 10.53 -3.91
C PHE A 235 -17.39 9.23 -3.83
N PRO A 236 -17.97 8.73 -4.94
CA PRO A 236 -18.87 7.57 -4.93
C PRO A 236 -18.31 6.29 -4.28
N ASN A 237 -16.98 6.11 -4.29
CA ASN A 237 -16.33 4.94 -3.72
C ASN A 237 -15.62 5.22 -2.38
N GLU A 238 -15.93 6.33 -1.71
CA GLU A 238 -15.43 6.63 -0.36
C GLU A 238 -16.01 5.67 0.69
N LYS A 239 -15.17 5.30 1.65
CA LYS A 239 -15.60 4.71 2.93
C LYS A 239 -15.60 5.75 4.03
N LYS A 240 -14.59 6.62 4.04
CA LYS A 240 -14.37 7.67 5.04
C LYS A 240 -13.70 8.85 4.36
N SER A 241 -14.09 10.06 4.73
CA SER A 241 -13.47 11.30 4.25
C SER A 241 -13.38 12.32 5.38
N PHE A 242 -12.31 13.11 5.39
CA PHE A 242 -12.04 14.10 6.41
C PHE A 242 -11.60 15.42 5.79
N PHE A 243 -12.18 16.52 6.29
CA PHE A 243 -11.70 17.87 6.05
C PHE A 243 -10.66 18.23 7.11
N HIS A 244 -9.57 18.88 6.70
CA HIS A 244 -8.53 19.34 7.63
C HIS A 244 -8.90 20.71 8.21
N VAL A 245 -9.04 20.79 9.54
CA VAL A 245 -9.54 21.99 10.26
C VAL A 245 -8.49 22.65 11.17
N ALA A 246 -7.37 21.98 11.46
CA ALA A 246 -6.35 22.53 12.36
C ALA A 246 -5.28 23.34 11.59
N THR A 247 -4.95 24.58 11.96
CA THR A 247 -5.52 25.44 13.04
C THR A 247 -6.80 26.19 12.63
N THR A 248 -7.06 26.32 11.33
CA THR A 248 -8.30 26.78 10.72
C THR A 248 -8.62 25.87 9.53
N HIS A 249 -9.82 25.99 8.95
CA HIS A 249 -10.17 25.24 7.74
C HIS A 249 -9.10 25.41 6.66
N ASN A 250 -8.46 24.32 6.25
CA ASN A 250 -7.41 24.30 5.23
C ASN A 250 -8.03 24.40 3.84
N SER A 251 -8.61 25.56 3.57
CA SER A 251 -9.32 25.87 2.35
C SER A 251 -9.11 27.33 2.01
N PHE A 252 -9.10 27.66 0.72
CA PHE A 252 -9.09 29.05 0.29
C PHE A 252 -10.07 29.27 -0.85
N LEU A 253 -10.55 30.51 -0.95
CA LEU A 253 -11.48 30.97 -1.96
C LEU A 253 -10.88 32.17 -2.69
N ARG A 254 -10.90 32.12 -4.02
CA ARG A 254 -10.58 33.25 -4.89
C ARG A 254 -11.72 33.47 -5.88
N ILE A 255 -12.12 34.72 -6.05
CA ILE A 255 -13.14 35.14 -7.01
C ILE A 255 -12.47 36.11 -7.97
N ASP A 256 -12.40 35.74 -9.25
CA ASP A 256 -11.83 36.57 -10.29
C ASP A 256 -12.88 37.58 -10.81
N SER A 257 -12.40 38.67 -11.40
CA SER A 257 -13.24 39.80 -11.86
C SER A 257 -14.33 39.42 -12.87
N ASP A 258 -14.14 38.34 -13.61
CA ASP A 258 -15.07 37.77 -14.59
C ASP A 258 -16.15 36.86 -13.96
N GLY A 259 -16.11 36.66 -12.64
CA GLY A 259 -17.00 35.76 -11.90
C GLY A 259 -16.52 34.32 -11.87
N THR A 260 -15.28 34.03 -12.29
CA THR A 260 -14.67 32.71 -12.08
C THR A 260 -14.34 32.52 -10.60
N VAL A 261 -14.84 31.42 -10.03
CA VAL A 261 -14.61 31.05 -8.64
C VAL A 261 -13.63 29.90 -8.60
N PHE A 262 -12.56 30.09 -7.83
CA PHE A 262 -11.54 29.10 -7.57
C PHE A 262 -11.53 28.76 -6.08
N THR A 263 -11.68 27.47 -5.77
CA THR A 263 -11.58 26.95 -4.41
C THR A 263 -10.52 25.86 -4.35
N SER A 264 -9.79 25.78 -3.26
CA SER A 264 -8.89 24.66 -2.97
C SER A 264 -9.13 24.19 -1.55
N GLN A 265 -9.18 22.88 -1.36
CA GLN A 265 -9.45 22.26 -0.05
C GLN A 265 -8.52 21.07 0.14
N ARG A 266 -7.95 20.93 1.34
CA ARG A 266 -7.18 19.74 1.72
C ARG A 266 -8.11 18.66 2.27
N LEU A 267 -8.04 17.47 1.70
CA LEU A 267 -8.89 16.33 2.02
C LEU A 267 -8.05 15.09 2.30
N THR A 268 -8.52 14.28 3.25
CA THR A 268 -8.10 12.88 3.40
C THR A 268 -9.28 12.00 3.02
N VAL A 269 -9.12 11.14 2.01
CA VAL A 269 -10.18 10.23 1.56
C VAL A 269 -9.67 8.80 1.57
N THR A 270 -10.38 7.93 2.28
CA THR A 270 -10.22 6.48 2.19
C THR A 270 -11.23 5.94 1.19
N ALA A 271 -10.74 5.46 0.05
CA ALA A 271 -11.56 4.95 -1.05
C ALA A 271 -11.43 3.44 -1.19
N THR A 272 -12.52 2.78 -1.57
CA THR A 272 -12.55 1.33 -1.78
C THR A 272 -11.71 0.94 -3.00
N CYS A 273 -10.84 -0.04 -2.83
CA CYS A 273 -10.01 -0.60 -3.87
C CYS A 273 -10.07 -2.14 -3.81
N PRO A 274 -10.91 -2.79 -4.64
CA PRO A 274 -10.96 -4.26 -4.69
C PRO A 274 -9.69 -4.81 -5.33
N MET A 275 -8.74 -5.24 -4.50
CA MET A 275 -7.44 -5.75 -4.93
C MET A 275 -7.51 -7.21 -5.37
N LYS A 276 -6.69 -7.58 -6.36
CA LYS A 276 -6.55 -8.95 -6.85
C LYS A 276 -5.22 -9.53 -6.38
N LEU A 277 -5.26 -10.41 -5.38
CA LEU A 277 -4.07 -10.90 -4.68
C LEU A 277 -3.55 -12.26 -5.20
N GLN A 278 -3.97 -12.69 -6.39
CA GLN A 278 -3.59 -13.99 -6.96
C GLN A 278 -2.06 -14.11 -7.13
N LEU A 279 -1.41 -13.02 -7.54
CA LEU A 279 0.04 -12.95 -7.75
C LEU A 279 0.81 -12.48 -6.52
N PHE A 280 0.18 -12.41 -5.34
CA PHE A 280 0.84 -11.94 -4.13
C PHE A 280 2.11 -12.75 -3.80
N PRO A 281 3.26 -12.11 -3.48
CA PRO A 281 3.50 -10.66 -3.34
C PRO A 281 4.07 -9.98 -4.62
N MET A 282 4.08 -10.65 -5.76
CA MET A 282 4.52 -10.13 -7.07
C MET A 282 3.39 -9.41 -7.83
N ASP A 283 2.45 -8.81 -7.10
CA ASP A 283 1.23 -8.22 -7.64
C ASP A 283 1.38 -6.71 -7.93
N SER A 284 0.49 -6.22 -8.78
CA SER A 284 0.26 -4.79 -9.01
C SER A 284 -1.23 -4.51 -8.90
N GLN A 285 -1.58 -3.47 -8.16
CA GLN A 285 -2.94 -3.11 -7.83
C GLN A 285 -3.32 -1.80 -8.52
N ARG A 286 -4.51 -1.76 -9.10
CA ARG A 286 -5.07 -0.57 -9.74
C ARG A 286 -6.24 -0.07 -8.90
N CYS A 287 -5.99 0.94 -8.09
CA CYS A 287 -7.01 1.59 -7.29
C CYS A 287 -7.55 2.81 -8.02
N LYS A 288 -8.81 3.17 -7.78
CA LYS A 288 -9.46 4.33 -8.40
C LYS A 288 -10.05 5.24 -7.32
N LEU A 289 -9.94 6.54 -7.53
CA LEU A 289 -10.72 7.55 -6.84
C LEU A 289 -11.78 8.05 -7.82
N GLU A 290 -13.05 7.98 -7.43
CA GLU A 290 -14.18 8.46 -8.24
C GLU A 290 -14.65 9.80 -7.70
N ILE A 291 -15.00 10.74 -8.59
CA ILE A 291 -15.51 12.06 -8.23
C ILE A 291 -16.74 12.33 -9.08
N GLU A 292 -17.84 12.74 -8.44
CA GLU A 292 -19.13 12.97 -9.08
C GLU A 292 -19.93 14.05 -8.32
N SER A 293 -21.04 14.53 -8.91
CA SER A 293 -22.02 15.38 -8.21
C SER A 293 -23.10 14.49 -7.61
N TYR A 294 -23.51 14.79 -6.38
CA TYR A 294 -24.52 14.01 -5.69
C TYR A 294 -25.92 14.16 -6.31
N GLY A 295 -26.34 15.40 -6.57
CA GLY A 295 -27.69 15.74 -7.02
C GLY A 295 -27.80 16.22 -8.46
N TYR A 296 -26.74 16.78 -9.04
CA TYR A 296 -26.78 17.41 -10.36
C TYR A 296 -26.37 16.42 -11.46
N SER A 297 -27.29 16.20 -12.40
CA SER A 297 -27.04 15.38 -13.60
C SER A 297 -26.10 16.07 -14.60
N VAL A 298 -25.74 15.37 -15.67
CA VAL A 298 -24.97 15.93 -16.80
C VAL A 298 -25.63 17.17 -17.45
N LEU A 299 -26.94 17.35 -17.26
CA LEU A 299 -27.67 18.53 -17.75
C LEU A 299 -27.44 19.78 -16.90
N ASP A 300 -26.97 19.60 -15.66
CA ASP A 300 -26.80 20.66 -14.68
C ASP A 300 -25.33 20.97 -14.40
N ILE A 301 -24.51 19.93 -14.23
CA ILE A 301 -23.07 20.02 -13.97
C ILE A 301 -22.32 19.07 -14.89
N ASN A 302 -21.27 19.59 -15.52
CA ASN A 302 -20.33 18.82 -16.30
C ASN A 302 -18.94 18.91 -15.65
N TYR A 303 -18.42 17.78 -15.17
CA TYR A 303 -17.09 17.75 -14.57
C TYR A 303 -16.02 17.49 -15.63
N ARG A 304 -14.92 18.24 -15.54
CA ARG A 304 -13.74 18.02 -16.37
C ARG A 304 -12.48 18.11 -15.53
N PHE A 305 -11.48 17.31 -15.86
CA PHE A 305 -10.13 17.57 -15.37
C PHE A 305 -9.62 18.90 -15.96
N GLY A 306 -8.76 19.59 -15.22
CA GLY A 306 -8.03 20.77 -15.72
C GLY A 306 -7.09 20.46 -16.88
N THR A 307 -6.17 21.37 -17.19
CA THR A 307 -5.13 21.20 -18.23
C THR A 307 -4.17 20.05 -17.92
N ASP A 308 -3.21 19.78 -18.82
CA ASP A 308 -2.36 18.57 -18.92
C ASP A 308 -1.78 17.99 -17.61
N ASP A 309 -1.63 18.78 -16.54
CA ASP A 309 -1.22 18.35 -15.19
C ASP A 309 -2.38 18.32 -14.18
N ALA A 310 -3.56 17.84 -14.60
CA ALA A 310 -4.76 17.84 -13.75
C ALA A 310 -4.60 17.02 -12.46
N VAL A 311 -3.69 16.04 -12.46
CA VAL A 311 -3.29 15.30 -11.26
C VAL A 311 -1.78 15.38 -11.10
N SER A 312 -1.35 16.16 -10.12
CA SER A 312 0.06 16.27 -9.73
C SER A 312 0.30 15.53 -8.41
N LYS A 313 1.55 15.15 -8.15
CA LYS A 313 1.96 14.50 -6.90
C LYS A 313 3.19 15.16 -6.32
N SER A 314 3.32 15.15 -5.00
CA SER A 314 4.60 15.36 -4.32
C SER A 314 5.46 14.10 -4.41
N ASP A 315 6.76 14.27 -4.12
CA ASP A 315 7.65 13.14 -3.92
C ASP A 315 7.38 12.51 -2.55
N PHE A 316 6.84 11.29 -2.56
CA PHE A 316 6.61 10.50 -1.36
C PHE A 316 6.97 9.04 -1.61
N GLU A 317 7.40 8.37 -0.55
CA GLU A 317 7.70 6.95 -0.55
C GLU A 317 6.68 6.19 0.31
N LEU A 318 6.33 5.01 -0.15
CA LEU A 318 5.42 4.10 0.53
C LEU A 318 6.23 2.90 1.05
N PRO A 319 6.03 2.44 2.30
CA PRO A 319 6.85 1.36 2.86
C PRO A 319 6.72 0.02 2.13
N GLN A 320 5.51 -0.31 1.67
CA GLN A 320 5.19 -1.63 1.09
C GLN A 320 4.92 -1.59 -0.43
N PHE A 321 4.71 -0.40 -0.98
CA PHE A 321 4.31 -0.21 -2.37
C PHE A 321 5.15 0.87 -3.02
N VAL A 322 5.15 0.88 -4.35
CA VAL A 322 5.67 1.97 -5.17
C VAL A 322 4.53 2.43 -6.07
N LEU A 323 4.24 3.73 -6.06
CA LEU A 323 3.31 4.33 -7.00
C LEU A 323 4.00 4.43 -8.37
N GLN A 324 3.61 3.57 -9.31
CA GLN A 324 4.22 3.53 -10.64
C GLN A 324 3.69 4.64 -11.54
N ASP A 325 2.37 4.83 -11.57
CA ASP A 325 1.71 5.70 -12.53
C ASP A 325 0.34 6.17 -12.01
N VAL A 326 -0.11 7.32 -12.53
CA VAL A 326 -1.41 7.92 -12.25
C VAL A 326 -2.11 8.22 -13.57
N LYS A 327 -3.28 7.61 -13.80
CA LYS A 327 -4.04 7.79 -15.05
C LYS A 327 -5.40 8.42 -14.78
N ILE A 328 -5.76 9.42 -15.55
CA ILE A 328 -7.06 10.07 -15.47
C ILE A 328 -8.00 9.57 -16.57
N SER A 329 -9.30 9.56 -16.29
CA SER A 329 -10.34 9.21 -17.26
C SER A 329 -11.66 9.89 -16.90
N ASN A 330 -12.43 10.29 -17.89
CA ASN A 330 -13.79 10.80 -17.71
C ASN A 330 -14.79 9.73 -18.16
N LYS A 331 -15.90 9.60 -17.46
CA LYS A 331 -16.98 8.66 -17.78
C LYS A 331 -18.33 9.29 -17.44
N THR A 332 -19.36 8.97 -18.22
CA THR A 332 -20.75 9.22 -17.82
C THR A 332 -21.32 7.96 -17.18
N GLU A 333 -21.79 8.05 -15.95
CA GLU A 333 -22.42 6.93 -15.24
C GLU A 333 -23.95 7.07 -15.32
N LYS A 334 -24.64 5.97 -15.65
CA LYS A 334 -26.10 5.93 -15.65
C LYS A 334 -26.58 5.33 -14.33
N LEU A 335 -27.25 6.14 -13.52
CA LEU A 335 -27.89 5.73 -12.27
C LEU A 335 -29.42 5.74 -12.46
N SER A 336 -30.15 5.20 -11.48
CA SER A 336 -31.62 5.23 -11.48
C SER A 336 -32.20 6.64 -11.47
N SER A 337 -31.47 7.61 -10.92
CA SER A 337 -31.87 9.03 -10.84
C SER A 337 -31.52 9.85 -12.09
N GLY A 338 -30.65 9.35 -12.97
CA GLY A 338 -30.21 10.09 -14.15
C GLY A 338 -28.79 9.73 -14.60
N GLU A 339 -28.28 10.48 -15.57
CA GLU A 339 -26.89 10.37 -16.04
C GLU A 339 -26.02 11.41 -15.35
N TYR A 340 -24.86 10.99 -14.85
CA TYR A 340 -23.94 11.83 -14.08
C TYR A 340 -22.54 11.84 -14.69
N SER A 341 -21.88 13.01 -14.66
CA SER A 341 -20.50 13.15 -15.09
C SER A 341 -19.55 12.70 -13.98
N ARG A 342 -18.79 11.62 -14.23
CA ARG A 342 -17.87 11.01 -13.27
C ARG A 342 -16.42 11.14 -13.74
N LEU A 343 -15.57 11.66 -12.86
CA LEU A 343 -14.13 11.67 -13.05
C LEU A 343 -13.50 10.48 -12.32
N LEU A 344 -12.52 9.85 -12.96
CA LEU A 344 -11.81 8.68 -12.46
C LEU A 344 -10.31 8.97 -12.43
N CYS A 345 -9.71 8.86 -11.25
CA CYS A 345 -8.26 8.92 -11.08
C CYS A 345 -7.75 7.54 -10.66
N TYR A 346 -6.95 6.90 -11.52
CA TYR A 346 -6.38 5.58 -11.29
C TYR A 346 -4.96 5.69 -10.74
N PHE A 347 -4.73 5.05 -9.60
CA PHE A 347 -3.42 4.91 -8.96
C PHE A 347 -2.91 3.48 -9.17
N MET A 348 -1.75 3.35 -9.81
CA MET A 348 -1.11 2.05 -10.07
C MET A 348 -0.03 1.78 -9.03
N PHE A 349 -0.31 0.87 -8.10
CA PHE A 349 0.61 0.45 -7.05
C PHE A 349 1.30 -0.85 -7.43
N LYS A 350 2.63 -0.90 -7.32
CA LYS A 350 3.41 -2.13 -7.41
C LYS A 350 3.98 -2.48 -6.03
N ARG A 351 3.86 -3.73 -5.61
CA ARG A 351 4.36 -4.15 -4.30
C ARG A 351 5.89 -4.26 -4.28
N SER A 352 6.50 -3.81 -3.19
CA SER A 352 7.92 -3.99 -2.92
C SER A 352 8.18 -5.40 -2.37
N ILE A 353 8.92 -6.22 -3.12
CA ILE A 353 9.08 -7.65 -2.81
C ILE A 353 10.17 -7.97 -1.78
N GLY A 354 11.12 -7.04 -1.54
CA GLY A 354 12.34 -7.32 -0.77
C GLY A 354 12.09 -7.89 0.64
N PHE A 355 11.08 -7.38 1.34
CA PHE A 355 10.66 -7.90 2.65
C PHE A 355 10.26 -9.38 2.58
N TYR A 356 9.42 -9.75 1.59
CA TYR A 356 8.93 -11.12 1.43
C TYR A 356 10.06 -12.08 1.07
N ILE A 357 11.05 -11.64 0.30
CA ILE A 357 12.22 -12.46 -0.05
C ILE A 357 12.98 -12.86 1.22
N ILE A 358 13.33 -11.89 2.06
CA ILE A 358 14.18 -12.12 3.24
C ILE A 358 13.42 -12.84 4.36
N GLN A 359 12.14 -12.50 4.56
CA GLN A 359 11.37 -12.99 5.72
C GLN A 359 10.57 -14.27 5.44
N ILE A 360 10.26 -14.56 4.17
CA ILE A 360 9.39 -15.70 3.84
C ILE A 360 10.09 -16.67 2.88
N TYR A 361 10.57 -16.20 1.73
CA TYR A 361 11.19 -17.08 0.74
C TYR A 361 12.53 -17.65 1.20
N LEU A 362 13.40 -16.86 1.82
CA LEU A 362 14.69 -17.35 2.29
C LEU A 362 14.57 -18.38 3.45
N PRO A 363 13.78 -18.14 4.52
CA PRO A 363 13.63 -19.11 5.60
C PRO A 363 12.97 -20.41 5.16
N SER A 364 11.97 -20.36 4.28
CA SER A 364 11.32 -21.57 3.74
C SER A 364 12.30 -22.43 2.93
N ILE A 365 13.11 -21.82 2.06
CA ILE A 365 14.18 -22.54 1.33
C ILE A 365 15.16 -23.19 2.31
N LEU A 366 15.56 -22.48 3.37
CA LEU A 366 16.46 -23.03 4.40
C LEU A 366 15.82 -24.22 5.16
N ILE A 367 14.52 -24.15 5.49
CA ILE A 367 13.78 -25.24 6.12
C ILE A 367 13.78 -26.48 5.22
N VAL A 368 13.57 -26.31 3.91
CA VAL A 368 13.63 -27.41 2.93
C VAL A 368 15.03 -28.02 2.88
N VAL A 369 16.08 -27.20 2.84
CA VAL A 369 17.47 -27.69 2.84
C VAL A 369 17.80 -28.44 4.14
N ILE A 370 17.34 -27.95 5.30
CA ILE A 370 17.50 -28.62 6.60
C ILE A 370 16.78 -29.97 6.62
N SER A 371 15.61 -30.09 6.00
CA SER A 371 14.89 -31.36 5.91
C SER A 371 15.72 -32.45 5.21
N TRP A 372 16.58 -32.06 4.25
CA TRP A 372 17.44 -32.99 3.51
C TRP A 372 18.65 -33.48 4.32
N VAL A 373 19.02 -32.79 5.40
CA VAL A 373 20.09 -33.23 6.32
C VAL A 373 19.75 -34.59 6.93
N SER A 374 18.47 -34.92 7.10
CA SER A 374 18.01 -36.22 7.59
C SER A 374 18.47 -37.42 6.74
N PHE A 375 18.74 -37.21 5.45
CA PHE A 375 19.25 -38.26 4.55
C PHE A 375 20.72 -38.62 4.81
N TRP A 376 21.51 -37.69 5.36
CA TRP A 376 22.92 -37.90 5.68
C TRP A 376 23.14 -38.57 7.04
N LEU A 377 22.12 -38.60 7.89
CA LEU A 377 22.20 -39.26 9.19
C LEU A 377 22.27 -40.78 9.02
N SER A 378 22.86 -41.52 9.98
CA SER A 378 22.81 -42.99 9.93
C SER A 378 21.38 -43.49 10.12
N ARG A 379 21.06 -44.69 9.57
CA ARG A 379 19.73 -45.31 9.71
C ARG A 379 19.41 -45.64 11.18
N ASP A 380 20.44 -45.88 11.98
CA ASP A 380 20.32 -46.27 13.38
C ASP A 380 19.90 -45.10 14.29
N ALA A 381 20.09 -43.86 13.83
CA ALA A 381 19.67 -42.64 14.52
C ALA A 381 18.20 -42.26 14.22
N THR A 382 17.28 -43.23 14.37
CA THR A 382 15.84 -43.04 14.12
C THR A 382 15.23 -41.85 14.88
N PRO A 383 15.50 -41.63 16.18
CA PRO A 383 14.89 -40.53 16.94
C PRO A 383 15.21 -39.15 16.36
N ALA A 384 16.45 -38.94 15.92
CA ALA A 384 16.90 -37.67 15.35
C ALA A 384 16.26 -37.39 13.97
N ARG A 385 16.11 -38.42 13.13
CA ARG A 385 15.43 -38.28 11.82
C ARG A 385 13.95 -37.90 11.99
N VAL A 386 13.24 -38.54 12.92
CA VAL A 386 11.83 -38.25 13.20
C VAL A 386 11.69 -36.82 13.75
N ALA A 387 12.55 -36.43 14.69
CA ALA A 387 12.53 -35.08 15.25
C ALA A 387 12.72 -34.01 14.16
N LEU A 388 13.72 -34.16 13.28
CA LEU A 388 13.96 -33.23 12.16
C LEU A 388 12.76 -33.16 11.20
N GLY A 389 12.13 -34.29 10.88
CA GLY A 389 10.95 -34.33 10.02
C GLY A 389 9.74 -33.62 10.63
N VAL A 390 9.43 -33.89 11.90
CA VAL A 390 8.29 -33.26 12.58
C VAL A 390 8.51 -31.76 12.78
N THR A 391 9.72 -31.35 13.20
CA THR A 391 10.03 -29.93 13.41
C THR A 391 10.01 -29.14 12.09
N THR A 392 10.46 -29.71 10.97
CA THR A 392 10.41 -29.04 9.66
C THR A 392 8.97 -28.85 9.16
N VAL A 393 8.09 -29.85 9.32
CA VAL A 393 6.67 -29.71 8.98
C VAL A 393 5.97 -28.69 9.89
N LEU A 394 6.26 -28.72 11.19
CA LEU A 394 5.69 -27.77 12.15
C LEU A 394 6.12 -26.34 11.82
N THR A 395 7.42 -26.10 11.61
CA THR A 395 7.94 -24.77 11.26
C THR A 395 7.36 -24.24 9.96
N MET A 396 7.19 -25.08 8.95
CA MET A 396 6.54 -24.70 7.69
C MET A 396 5.06 -24.34 7.89
N THR A 397 4.35 -25.12 8.69
CA THR A 397 2.94 -24.86 9.04
C THR A 397 2.80 -23.55 9.81
N THR A 398 3.72 -23.27 10.75
CA THR A 398 3.78 -22.00 11.48
C THR A 398 4.01 -20.84 10.52
N LEU A 399 5.00 -20.93 9.61
CA LEU A 399 5.29 -19.87 8.63
C LEU A 399 4.09 -19.57 7.72
N MET A 400 3.40 -20.61 7.24
CA MET A 400 2.20 -20.47 6.42
C MET A 400 1.06 -19.80 7.20
N THR A 401 0.87 -20.17 8.47
CA THR A 401 -0.16 -19.59 9.33
C THR A 401 0.12 -18.13 9.64
N THR A 402 1.36 -17.79 10.02
CA THR A 402 1.78 -16.41 10.29
C THR A 402 1.60 -15.54 9.06
N THR A 403 2.04 -16.00 7.89
CA THR A 403 1.89 -15.29 6.61
C THR A 403 0.41 -15.03 6.31
N ASN A 404 -0.43 -16.06 6.35
CA ASN A 404 -1.87 -15.91 6.06
C ASN A 404 -2.64 -15.10 7.10
N SER A 405 -2.18 -15.01 8.35
CA SER A 405 -2.81 -14.18 9.38
C SER A 405 -2.66 -12.67 9.14
N SER A 406 -1.61 -12.27 8.41
CA SER A 406 -1.32 -10.88 8.07
C SER A 406 -2.04 -10.37 6.81
N MET A 407 -2.83 -11.22 6.16
CA MET A 407 -3.50 -10.95 4.88
C MET A 407 -5.01 -11.10 4.99
N PRO A 408 -5.79 -10.47 4.09
CA PRO A 408 -7.22 -10.73 3.98
C PRO A 408 -7.50 -12.22 3.71
N LYS A 409 -8.59 -12.72 4.29
CA LYS A 409 -9.09 -14.07 4.05
C LYS A 409 -9.76 -14.14 2.67
N VAL A 410 -8.97 -14.42 1.64
CA VAL A 410 -9.46 -14.66 0.27
C VAL A 410 -9.72 -16.16 0.06
N SER A 411 -10.71 -16.48 -0.78
CA SER A 411 -11.11 -17.87 -1.08
C SER A 411 -10.29 -18.54 -2.17
N TYR A 412 -9.52 -17.76 -2.95
CA TYR A 412 -8.67 -18.26 -4.02
C TYR A 412 -7.22 -18.44 -3.57
N VAL A 413 -6.51 -19.34 -4.26
CA VAL A 413 -5.10 -19.64 -3.99
C VAL A 413 -4.21 -18.50 -4.46
N LYS A 414 -3.30 -18.04 -3.61
CA LYS A 414 -2.28 -17.02 -3.94
C LYS A 414 -0.96 -17.69 -4.35
N SER A 415 -0.11 -16.97 -5.07
CA SER A 415 1.19 -17.48 -5.50
C SER A 415 2.08 -17.91 -4.32
N ILE A 416 2.03 -17.16 -3.20
CA ILE A 416 2.69 -17.55 -1.95
C ILE A 416 2.11 -18.82 -1.31
N ASP A 417 0.81 -19.07 -1.43
CA ASP A 417 0.18 -20.28 -0.90
C ASP A 417 0.62 -21.52 -1.69
N ILE A 418 0.83 -21.36 -3.01
CA ILE A 418 1.40 -22.42 -3.84
C ILE A 418 2.83 -22.68 -3.39
N PHE A 419 3.66 -21.65 -3.28
CA PHE A 419 5.06 -21.79 -2.90
C PHE A 419 5.21 -22.48 -1.53
N LEU A 420 4.50 -22.00 -0.51
CA LEU A 420 4.55 -22.59 0.84
C LEU A 420 3.84 -23.96 0.90
N GLY A 421 2.78 -24.15 0.12
CA GLY A 421 2.00 -25.39 0.10
C GLY A 421 2.65 -26.52 -0.68
N THR A 422 3.43 -26.23 -1.73
CA THR A 422 4.17 -27.24 -2.49
C THR A 422 5.30 -27.84 -1.66
N ASP A 423 5.94 -27.04 -0.82
CA ASP A 423 6.99 -27.50 0.10
C ASP A 423 6.44 -28.43 1.20
N GLY A 424 5.17 -28.29 1.58
CA GLY A 424 4.51 -29.18 2.54
C GLY A 424 3.97 -30.50 1.94
N ARG A 425 3.69 -30.55 0.62
CA ARG A 425 3.04 -31.72 -0.02
C ARG A 425 4.00 -32.72 -0.66
N THR A 426 5.31 -32.48 -0.65
CA THR A 426 6.28 -33.48 -1.15
C THR A 426 6.53 -34.64 -0.18
N TRP A 427 5.89 -34.67 0.99
CA TRP A 427 5.93 -35.79 1.94
C TRP A 427 4.55 -36.42 2.14
N ASN A 428 3.83 -36.71 1.06
CA ASN A 428 2.86 -37.78 1.08
C ASN A 428 3.01 -38.57 -0.21
N GLY A 429 3.47 -39.82 -0.08
CA GLY A 429 3.48 -40.77 -1.17
C GLY A 429 2.07 -40.88 -1.77
N SER A 430 2.02 -40.98 -3.10
CA SER A 430 0.87 -41.40 -3.90
C SER A 430 -0.44 -40.61 -3.71
N GLY A 431 -0.73 -39.72 -4.67
CA GLY A 431 -2.09 -39.19 -4.85
C GLY A 431 -2.13 -37.83 -5.52
N ALA A 432 -1.97 -37.79 -6.84
CA ALA A 432 -2.39 -36.63 -7.61
C ALA A 432 -3.93 -36.52 -7.54
N PRO A 433 -4.52 -35.36 -7.17
CA PRO A 433 -5.93 -35.15 -7.42
C PRO A 433 -6.08 -34.66 -8.87
N THR A 434 -6.49 -35.57 -9.75
CA THR A 434 -7.11 -35.24 -11.02
C THR A 434 -8.36 -34.39 -10.78
N GLN A 435 -8.39 -33.18 -11.34
CA GLN A 435 -9.63 -32.42 -11.49
C GLN A 435 -10.54 -33.19 -12.46
N ASN A 436 -11.54 -33.88 -11.94
CA ASN A 436 -12.75 -34.26 -12.66
C ASN A 436 -13.87 -34.41 -11.62
N GLY A 437 -14.68 -33.37 -11.46
CA GLY A 437 -15.71 -33.33 -10.43
C GLY A 437 -16.64 -32.14 -10.53
N LEU A 438 -17.09 -31.79 -11.74
CA LEU A 438 -18.24 -30.90 -11.94
C LEU A 438 -19.08 -31.43 -13.10
N ARG A 439 -19.77 -32.55 -12.85
CA ARG A 439 -20.98 -32.91 -13.60
C ARG A 439 -21.88 -33.79 -12.74
N LYS A 440 -23.13 -33.33 -12.62
CA LYS A 440 -24.33 -33.98 -12.06
C LYS A 440 -24.56 -33.81 -10.54
N SER A 441 -25.40 -32.83 -10.20
CA SER A 441 -26.62 -33.11 -9.43
C SER A 441 -27.64 -32.01 -9.72
N GLY A 442 -28.85 -32.39 -10.11
CA GLY A 442 -29.91 -31.45 -10.49
C GLY A 442 -30.96 -32.08 -11.40
N LYS A 443 -31.58 -33.18 -10.96
CA LYS A 443 -32.89 -33.67 -11.44
C LYS A 443 -33.47 -34.64 -10.40
N GLN A 444 -34.51 -34.18 -9.71
CA GLN A 444 -35.76 -34.84 -9.27
C GLN A 444 -36.35 -33.95 -8.16
N SER A 445 -37.63 -33.58 -8.09
CA SER A 445 -38.85 -33.97 -8.81
C SER A 445 -39.98 -33.07 -8.30
N ASP A 446 -40.90 -32.69 -9.18
CA ASP A 446 -42.24 -32.21 -8.82
C ASP A 446 -43.02 -33.28 -8.04
N GLU A 447 -43.76 -32.87 -7.00
CA GLU A 447 -45.04 -33.50 -6.65
C GLU A 447 -45.94 -32.57 -5.82
N ARG A 448 -47.07 -32.20 -6.46
CA ARG A 448 -48.36 -31.65 -5.97
C ARG A 448 -48.45 -30.30 -5.28
#